data_AF-A0A7W5X5I8-F1
#
_entry.id   AF-A0A7W5X5I8-F1
#
_cell.length_a   1.000
_cell.length_b   1.000
_cell.length_c   1.000
_cell.angle_alpha   90.00
_cell.angle_beta   90.00
_cell.angle_gamma   90.00
#
_symmetry.space_group_name_H-M   'P 1'
#
loop_
_entity.id
_entity.type
_entity.pdbx_description
1 polymer ?
#
loop_
_entity_poly.entity_id
_entity_poly.type
_entity_poly.pdbx_seq_one_letter_code
_entity_poly.pdbx_strand_id
1 'polypeptide(L)'
;MTTDPADRAVMAEAASAIAGRSPDIARLDAVLAKLPRPTPLRGMVQTVRAGVLASAQATGPAVAAIEEALRLLPDDPRPKLVATGIYTFSGSPQRAADLLLQASRLAPEMTRHFDRYVVMALTGRLTEIGDRSRADRLNARLGEIGFSSGLAPERSTAALSRTREAMRMSPGAATDEAVNLVTTIGDPDDLLTLYIDRRYAPLWPRIAEWAGADLAAQSRRYLDELRGDWAAAANFDTATPYARRLSRLEAYPAVLGLFLPMFDGIEIGAAVPMDARAAGAPRGEGVFLAPIVARALAHQGHYDEARALLARVATTVPADDQGNGLNLDGAYLQLAAMETDWPQVLTRADVFLDRAKRYGSNVNRASVLLVKAWQACALARTGQSAAAEPVTAEVLLDEALVPGAAMQMYVCRGDQAAARALVIRRLADETTRDWALRYVQPTGSATTTPLDRLTDPVDDAVRTAPDVVAAATRVGRILPNPVSVGLPQGFDPFRLQPRTTPLDANAV
;
A
#
# COMPACT_ATOMS: atom_id res chain seq x y z
N MET A 1 -32.08 -20.50 -10.05
CA MET A 1 -33.28 -20.33 -9.20
C MET A 1 -33.56 -21.65 -8.50
N THR A 2 -33.85 -21.62 -7.21
CA THR A 2 -34.08 -22.81 -6.37
C THR A 2 -35.39 -23.52 -6.72
N THR A 3 -35.36 -24.85 -6.79
CA THR A 3 -36.55 -25.70 -6.99
C THR A 3 -37.22 -26.08 -5.67
N ASP A 4 -36.60 -25.70 -4.55
CA ASP A 4 -36.99 -26.10 -3.22
C ASP A 4 -38.26 -25.38 -2.73
N PRO A 5 -39.32 -26.10 -2.32
CA PRO A 5 -40.55 -25.48 -1.79
C PRO A 5 -40.33 -24.62 -0.54
N ALA A 6 -39.41 -25.00 0.34
CA ALA A 6 -39.11 -24.24 1.55
C ALA A 6 -38.37 -22.93 1.23
N ASP A 7 -37.44 -22.97 0.28
CA ASP A 7 -36.77 -21.75 -0.19
C ASP A 7 -37.78 -20.80 -0.84
N ARG A 8 -38.73 -21.32 -1.65
CA ARG A 8 -39.78 -20.50 -2.28
C ARG A 8 -40.66 -19.78 -1.26
N ALA A 9 -40.99 -20.43 -0.15
CA ALA A 9 -41.80 -19.84 0.91
C ALA A 9 -41.11 -18.65 1.62
N VAL A 10 -39.77 -18.62 1.64
CA VAL A 10 -38.98 -17.61 2.36
C VAL A 10 -38.30 -16.61 1.40
N MET A 11 -38.36 -16.84 0.09
CA MET A 11 -37.61 -16.08 -0.92
C MET A 11 -37.86 -14.56 -0.85
N ALA A 12 -39.11 -14.13 -0.70
CA ALA A 12 -39.44 -12.71 -0.61
C ALA A 12 -38.88 -12.05 0.66
N GLU A 13 -38.94 -12.77 1.79
CA GLU A 13 -38.37 -12.32 3.06
C GLU A 13 -36.84 -12.24 2.98
N ALA A 14 -36.20 -13.26 2.41
CA ALA A 14 -34.76 -13.31 2.19
C ALA A 14 -34.29 -12.19 1.25
N ALA A 15 -34.99 -11.97 0.12
CA ALA A 15 -34.69 -10.88 -0.80
C ALA A 15 -34.81 -9.51 -0.11
N SER A 16 -35.86 -9.31 0.68
CA SER A 16 -36.05 -8.05 1.42
C SER A 16 -35.02 -7.85 2.54
N ALA A 17 -34.55 -8.92 3.18
CA ALA A 17 -33.47 -8.86 4.17
C ALA A 17 -32.12 -8.53 3.51
N ILE A 18 -31.85 -9.07 2.32
CA ILE A 18 -30.62 -8.85 1.55
C ILE A 18 -30.59 -7.46 0.91
N ALA A 19 -31.71 -6.98 0.36
CA ALA A 19 -31.77 -5.75 -0.43
C ALA A 19 -31.69 -4.45 0.39
N GLY A 20 -31.61 -4.54 1.73
CA GLY A 20 -31.45 -3.36 2.57
C GLY A 20 -30.11 -2.67 2.32
N ARG A 21 -30.09 -1.33 2.27
CA ARG A 21 -28.85 -0.52 2.21
C ARG A 21 -27.91 -0.74 3.41
N SER A 22 -28.45 -1.23 4.52
CA SER A 22 -27.71 -1.70 5.68
C SER A 22 -28.44 -2.94 6.23
N PRO A 23 -28.13 -4.14 5.71
CA PRO A 23 -28.81 -5.36 6.10
C PRO A 23 -28.68 -5.59 7.61
N ASP A 24 -29.81 -5.80 8.28
CA ASP A 24 -29.85 -6.08 9.72
C ASP A 24 -29.48 -7.54 9.99
N ILE A 25 -28.45 -7.74 10.82
CA ILE A 25 -27.95 -9.06 11.19
C ILE A 25 -29.03 -9.93 11.84
N ALA A 26 -29.91 -9.35 12.67
CA ALA A 26 -30.98 -10.09 13.34
C ALA A 26 -32.01 -10.60 12.32
N ARG A 27 -32.30 -9.78 11.31
CA ARG A 27 -33.19 -10.16 10.20
C ARG A 27 -32.59 -11.25 9.32
N LEU A 28 -31.28 -11.17 9.04
CA LEU A 28 -30.57 -12.22 8.30
C LEU A 28 -30.56 -13.53 9.08
N ASP A 29 -30.33 -13.49 10.40
CA ASP A 29 -30.37 -14.67 11.27
C ASP A 29 -31.77 -15.31 11.33
N ALA A 30 -32.83 -14.49 11.40
CA ALA A 30 -34.22 -14.97 11.36
C ALA A 30 -34.56 -15.69 10.04
N VAL A 31 -34.06 -15.17 8.91
CA VAL A 31 -34.20 -15.83 7.60
C VAL A 31 -33.41 -17.14 7.57
N LEU A 32 -32.17 -17.16 8.06
CA LEU A 32 -31.33 -18.36 8.09
C LEU A 32 -31.92 -19.48 8.94
N ALA A 33 -32.62 -19.15 10.03
CA ALA A 33 -33.33 -20.14 10.86
C ALA A 33 -34.43 -20.87 10.07
N LYS A 34 -35.05 -20.20 9.09
CA LYS A 34 -36.06 -20.77 8.19
C LYS A 34 -35.44 -21.52 6.99
N LEU A 35 -34.12 -21.43 6.81
CA LEU A 35 -33.35 -22.08 5.74
C LEU A 35 -32.34 -23.09 6.32
N PRO A 36 -32.77 -24.19 6.97
CA PRO A 36 -31.86 -25.14 7.64
C PRO A 36 -31.07 -26.02 6.65
N ARG A 37 -31.49 -26.10 5.39
CA ARG A 37 -30.86 -26.95 4.38
C ARG A 37 -29.76 -26.21 3.61
N PRO A 38 -28.74 -26.93 3.12
CA PRO A 38 -27.62 -26.34 2.37
C PRO A 38 -28.04 -25.97 0.94
N THR A 39 -28.85 -24.92 0.78
CA THR A 39 -29.37 -24.46 -0.52
C THR A 39 -28.63 -23.22 -1.03
N PRO A 40 -28.71 -22.92 -2.35
CA PRO A 40 -28.15 -21.68 -2.90
C PRO A 40 -28.73 -20.41 -2.25
N LEU A 41 -30.02 -20.39 -1.88
CA LEU A 41 -30.63 -19.23 -1.21
C LEU A 41 -29.99 -18.99 0.16
N ARG A 42 -29.73 -20.04 0.94
CA ARG A 42 -28.96 -19.96 2.19
C ARG A 42 -27.58 -19.37 1.94
N GLY A 43 -26.88 -19.79 0.88
CA GLY A 43 -25.59 -19.23 0.48
C GLY A 43 -25.63 -17.73 0.19
N MET A 44 -26.70 -17.24 -0.45
CA MET A 44 -26.87 -15.80 -0.74
C MET A 44 -27.07 -15.00 0.55
N VAL A 45 -27.90 -15.49 1.47
CA VAL A 45 -28.12 -14.84 2.78
C VAL A 45 -26.81 -14.86 3.60
N GLN A 46 -26.08 -15.98 3.59
CA GLN A 46 -24.78 -16.08 4.27
C GLN A 46 -23.73 -15.13 3.69
N THR A 47 -23.75 -14.88 2.37
CA THR A 47 -22.84 -13.91 1.72
C THR A 47 -23.03 -12.52 2.29
N VAL A 48 -24.28 -12.05 2.41
CA VAL A 48 -24.60 -10.72 2.95
C VAL A 48 -24.29 -10.66 4.44
N ARG A 49 -24.67 -11.70 5.18
CA ARG A 49 -24.37 -11.84 6.61
C ARG A 49 -22.88 -11.73 6.91
N ALA A 50 -22.05 -12.39 6.11
CA ALA A 50 -20.60 -12.32 6.26
C ALA A 50 -20.08 -10.89 6.09
N GLY A 51 -20.59 -10.14 5.11
CA GLY A 51 -20.25 -8.73 4.91
C GLY A 51 -20.61 -7.86 6.13
N VAL A 52 -21.82 -8.01 6.66
CA VAL A 52 -22.29 -7.27 7.86
C VAL A 52 -21.41 -7.59 9.07
N LEU A 53 -21.12 -8.87 9.31
CA LEU A 53 -20.26 -9.31 10.42
C LEU A 53 -18.84 -8.80 10.29
N ALA A 54 -18.29 -8.78 9.07
CA ALA A 54 -16.95 -8.25 8.80
C ALA A 54 -16.87 -6.75 9.08
N SER A 55 -17.88 -5.97 8.65
CA SER A 55 -17.99 -4.54 8.98
C SER A 55 -18.09 -4.30 10.48
N ALA A 56 -18.73 -5.19 11.23
CA ALA A 56 -18.80 -5.16 12.69
C ALA A 56 -17.56 -5.75 13.40
N GLN A 57 -16.49 -6.06 12.67
CA GLN A 57 -15.25 -6.67 13.18
C GLN A 57 -15.46 -8.03 13.89
N ALA A 58 -16.56 -8.72 13.61
CA ALA A 58 -16.83 -10.07 14.09
C ALA A 58 -16.14 -11.11 13.18
N THR A 59 -14.80 -11.10 13.15
CA THR A 59 -13.97 -11.83 12.18
C THR A 59 -14.27 -13.33 12.13
N GLY A 60 -14.32 -14.01 13.29
CA GLY A 60 -14.60 -15.46 13.34
C GLY A 60 -15.98 -15.81 12.74
N PRO A 61 -17.08 -15.19 13.23
CA PRO A 61 -18.40 -15.35 12.63
C PRO A 61 -18.49 -14.99 11.14
N ALA A 62 -17.79 -13.95 10.70
CA ALA A 62 -17.74 -13.55 9.28
C ALA A 62 -17.07 -14.62 8.41
N VAL A 63 -15.93 -15.18 8.88
CA VAL A 63 -15.23 -16.28 8.21
C VAL A 63 -16.13 -17.52 8.11
N ALA A 64 -16.77 -17.92 9.20
CA ALA A 64 -17.67 -19.08 9.18
C ALA A 64 -18.84 -18.90 8.19
N ALA A 65 -19.45 -17.72 8.16
CA ALA A 65 -20.54 -17.41 7.24
C ALA A 65 -20.07 -17.44 5.77
N ILE A 66 -18.91 -16.86 5.47
CA ILE A 66 -18.43 -16.81 4.08
C ILE A 66 -17.93 -18.16 3.58
N GLU A 67 -17.37 -19.01 4.44
CA GLU A 67 -17.01 -20.38 4.07
C GLU A 67 -18.22 -21.22 3.71
N GLU A 68 -19.31 -21.09 4.47
CA GLU A 68 -20.57 -21.73 4.11
C GLU A 68 -21.10 -21.20 2.77
N ALA A 69 -21.07 -19.88 2.55
CA ALA A 69 -21.49 -19.28 1.29
C ALA A 69 -20.68 -19.79 0.09
N LEU A 70 -19.35 -19.84 0.20
CA LEU A 70 -18.46 -20.36 -0.85
C LEU A 70 -18.75 -21.83 -1.19
N ARG A 71 -19.08 -22.66 -0.18
CA ARG A 71 -19.47 -24.06 -0.39
C ARG A 71 -20.82 -24.20 -1.08
N LEU A 72 -21.78 -23.33 -0.75
CA LEU A 72 -23.15 -23.37 -1.28
C LEU A 72 -23.28 -22.72 -2.66
N LEU A 73 -22.33 -21.85 -3.02
CA LEU A 73 -22.32 -21.08 -4.26
C LEU A 73 -20.92 -21.14 -4.94
N PRO A 74 -20.44 -22.35 -5.30
CA PRO A 74 -19.06 -22.52 -5.80
C PRO A 74 -18.78 -21.78 -7.10
N ASP A 75 -19.80 -21.55 -7.94
CA ASP A 75 -19.67 -20.86 -9.23
C ASP A 75 -20.11 -19.39 -9.19
N ASP A 76 -20.64 -18.91 -8.06
CA ASP A 76 -21.08 -17.51 -7.93
C ASP A 76 -19.87 -16.61 -7.62
N PRO A 77 -19.66 -15.49 -8.35
CA PRO A 77 -18.57 -14.56 -8.09
C PRO A 77 -18.78 -13.73 -6.81
N ARG A 78 -20.03 -13.46 -6.39
CA ARG A 78 -20.34 -12.56 -5.27
C ARG A 78 -19.76 -12.99 -3.92
N PRO A 79 -19.95 -14.25 -3.45
CA PRO A 79 -19.30 -14.70 -2.22
C PRO A 79 -17.77 -14.67 -2.32
N LYS A 80 -17.19 -14.84 -3.52
CA LYS A 80 -15.73 -14.73 -3.70
C LYS A 80 -15.24 -13.30 -3.47
N LEU A 81 -15.94 -12.30 -4.01
CA LEU A 81 -15.60 -10.89 -3.81
C LEU A 81 -15.73 -10.47 -2.33
N VAL A 82 -16.81 -10.88 -1.65
CA VAL A 82 -16.97 -10.62 -0.21
C VAL A 82 -15.87 -11.33 0.60
N ALA A 83 -15.58 -12.59 0.26
CA ALA A 83 -14.51 -13.35 0.89
C ALA A 83 -13.13 -12.71 0.70
N THR A 84 -12.85 -12.12 -0.47
CA THR A 84 -11.61 -11.38 -0.71
C THR A 84 -11.42 -10.26 0.31
N GLY A 85 -12.47 -9.46 0.57
CA GLY A 85 -12.44 -8.43 1.61
C GLY A 85 -12.13 -9.01 3.00
N ILE A 86 -12.85 -10.06 3.40
CA ILE A 86 -12.69 -10.71 4.71
C ILE A 86 -11.30 -11.31 4.89
N TYR A 87 -10.82 -12.08 3.90
CA TYR A 87 -9.54 -12.79 3.99
C TYR A 87 -8.32 -11.87 3.86
N THR A 88 -8.48 -10.71 3.22
CA THR A 88 -7.44 -9.68 3.18
C THR A 88 -7.09 -9.20 4.59
N PHE A 89 -8.09 -8.98 5.45
CA PHE A 89 -7.89 -8.40 6.79
C PHE A 89 -7.80 -9.46 7.91
N SER A 90 -8.37 -10.65 7.73
CA SER A 90 -8.27 -11.77 8.68
C SER A 90 -6.96 -12.59 8.61
N GLY A 91 -5.94 -12.10 7.91
CA GLY A 91 -4.62 -12.73 7.86
C GLY A 91 -4.50 -13.89 6.87
N SER A 92 -5.37 -13.96 5.86
CA SER A 92 -5.32 -14.98 4.80
C SER A 92 -5.20 -14.37 3.38
N PRO A 93 -4.23 -13.48 3.12
CA PRO A 93 -4.13 -12.75 1.85
C PRO A 93 -3.90 -13.67 0.65
N GLN A 94 -3.23 -14.82 0.78
CA GLN A 94 -3.10 -15.78 -0.33
C GLN A 94 -4.47 -16.29 -0.81
N ARG A 95 -5.33 -16.66 0.14
CA ARG A 95 -6.69 -17.14 -0.14
C ARG A 95 -7.55 -16.03 -0.76
N ALA A 96 -7.43 -14.81 -0.25
CA ALA A 96 -8.10 -13.64 -0.83
C ALA A 96 -7.71 -13.42 -2.30
N ALA A 97 -6.41 -13.51 -2.62
CA ALA A 97 -5.93 -13.34 -4.00
C ALA A 97 -6.46 -14.44 -4.93
N ASP A 98 -6.43 -15.70 -4.49
CA ASP A 98 -6.91 -16.83 -5.29
C ASP A 98 -8.42 -16.72 -5.57
N LEU A 99 -9.20 -16.21 -4.61
CA LEU A 99 -10.63 -15.95 -4.78
C LEU A 99 -10.92 -14.76 -5.70
N LEU A 100 -10.13 -13.68 -5.60
CA LEU A 100 -10.26 -12.53 -6.50
C LEU A 100 -9.87 -12.90 -7.95
N LEU A 101 -8.83 -13.71 -8.13
CA LEU A 101 -8.46 -14.27 -9.43
C LEU A 101 -9.59 -15.13 -10.01
N GLN A 102 -10.23 -15.98 -9.21
CA GLN A 102 -11.40 -16.75 -9.65
C GLN A 102 -12.58 -15.85 -10.01
N ALA A 103 -12.91 -14.86 -9.17
CA ALA A 103 -13.97 -13.90 -9.44
C ALA A 103 -13.73 -13.13 -10.75
N SER A 104 -12.49 -12.71 -11.00
CA SER A 104 -12.09 -12.02 -12.23
C SER A 104 -12.28 -12.84 -13.51
N ARG A 105 -12.28 -14.17 -13.40
CA ARG A 105 -12.53 -15.09 -14.53
C ARG A 105 -14.02 -15.34 -14.72
N LEU A 106 -14.77 -15.47 -13.62
CA LEU A 106 -16.21 -15.74 -13.64
C LEU A 106 -17.04 -14.51 -14.02
N ALA A 107 -16.66 -13.33 -13.52
CA ALA A 107 -17.34 -12.06 -13.74
C ALA A 107 -16.33 -10.90 -13.83
N PRO A 108 -15.63 -10.75 -14.97
CA PRO A 108 -14.62 -9.71 -15.15
C PRO A 108 -15.18 -8.30 -14.95
N GLU A 109 -16.36 -7.99 -15.50
CA GLU A 109 -17.00 -6.68 -15.33
C GLU A 109 -17.32 -6.36 -13.86
N MET A 110 -17.85 -7.32 -13.11
CA MET A 110 -18.12 -7.13 -11.68
C MET A 110 -16.82 -6.92 -10.89
N THR A 111 -15.78 -7.66 -11.23
CA THR A 111 -14.48 -7.61 -10.54
C THR A 111 -13.70 -6.35 -10.88
N ARG A 112 -13.86 -5.79 -12.08
CA ARG A 112 -13.26 -4.51 -12.50
C ARG A 112 -13.66 -3.37 -11.55
N HIS A 113 -14.83 -3.45 -10.93
CA HIS A 113 -15.40 -2.45 -10.03
C HIS A 113 -15.22 -2.82 -8.54
N PHE A 114 -14.30 -3.73 -8.25
CA PHE A 114 -14.04 -4.13 -6.86
C PHE A 114 -13.36 -2.99 -6.08
N ASP A 115 -13.48 -3.04 -4.75
CA ASP A 115 -12.96 -2.00 -3.87
C ASP A 115 -11.45 -1.83 -4.03
N ARG A 116 -11.04 -0.63 -4.43
CA ARG A 116 -9.64 -0.31 -4.74
C ARG A 116 -8.74 -0.39 -3.51
N TYR A 117 -9.22 0.07 -2.36
CA TYR A 117 -8.48 -0.01 -1.11
C TYR A 117 -8.21 -1.46 -0.72
N VAL A 118 -9.20 -2.36 -0.87
CA VAL A 118 -9.03 -3.80 -0.61
C VAL A 118 -7.96 -4.39 -1.52
N VAL A 119 -7.96 -4.06 -2.82
CA VAL A 119 -6.93 -4.53 -3.76
C VAL A 119 -5.53 -4.05 -3.37
N MET A 120 -5.39 -2.77 -3.02
CA MET A 120 -4.11 -2.21 -2.56
C MET A 120 -3.63 -2.87 -1.27
N ALA A 121 -4.52 -3.08 -0.30
CA ALA A 121 -4.20 -3.75 0.95
C ALA A 121 -3.81 -5.23 0.72
N LEU A 122 -4.52 -5.94 -0.15
CA LEU A 122 -4.24 -7.32 -0.51
C LEU A 122 -2.86 -7.49 -1.15
N THR A 123 -2.57 -6.68 -2.18
CA THR A 123 -1.29 -6.75 -2.91
C THR A 123 -0.10 -6.35 -2.03
N GLY A 124 -0.28 -5.36 -1.13
CA GLY A 124 0.69 -5.00 -0.10
C GLY A 124 1.00 -6.18 0.84
N ARG A 125 -0.05 -6.81 1.40
CA ARG A 125 0.09 -7.96 2.31
C ARG A 125 0.73 -9.18 1.65
N LEU A 126 0.41 -9.46 0.38
CA LEU A 126 1.07 -10.52 -0.38
C LEU A 126 2.57 -10.24 -0.54
N THR A 127 2.92 -8.99 -0.81
CA THR A 127 4.33 -8.58 -0.93
C THR A 127 5.08 -8.71 0.40
N GLU A 128 4.44 -8.35 1.52
CA GLU A 128 5.03 -8.41 2.87
C GLU A 128 5.34 -9.82 3.35
N ILE A 129 4.52 -10.81 2.98
CA ILE A 129 4.76 -12.21 3.31
C ILE A 129 5.66 -12.92 2.29
N GLY A 130 6.23 -12.18 1.34
CA GLY A 130 7.13 -12.69 0.30
C GLY A 130 6.44 -13.32 -0.92
N ASP A 131 5.10 -13.31 -0.99
CA ASP A 131 4.34 -13.90 -2.10
C ASP A 131 4.11 -12.93 -3.26
N ARG A 132 5.22 -12.37 -3.74
CA ARG A 132 5.25 -11.37 -4.80
C ARG A 132 4.78 -11.91 -6.14
N SER A 133 5.02 -13.20 -6.40
CA SER A 133 4.56 -13.84 -7.63
C SER A 133 3.03 -13.88 -7.70
N ARG A 134 2.35 -14.13 -6.58
CA ARG A 134 0.88 -14.06 -6.53
C ARG A 134 0.37 -12.63 -6.63
N ALA A 135 1.07 -11.66 -6.03
CA ALA A 135 0.74 -10.24 -6.18
C ALA A 135 0.84 -9.77 -7.65
N ASP A 136 1.94 -10.11 -8.34
CA ASP A 136 2.13 -9.80 -9.76
C ASP A 136 1.03 -10.46 -10.62
N ARG A 137 0.73 -11.76 -10.41
CA ARG A 137 -0.35 -12.45 -11.15
C ARG A 137 -1.70 -11.77 -10.98
N LEU A 138 -2.01 -11.35 -9.75
CA LEU A 138 -3.25 -10.64 -9.45
C LEU A 138 -3.28 -9.29 -10.18
N ASN A 139 -2.23 -8.48 -10.05
CA ASN A 139 -2.15 -7.17 -10.70
C ASN A 139 -2.18 -7.25 -12.23
N ALA A 140 -1.50 -8.24 -12.81
CA ALA A 140 -1.55 -8.50 -14.24
C ALA A 140 -2.99 -8.79 -14.70
N ARG A 141 -3.69 -9.68 -14.00
CA ARG A 141 -5.09 -10.01 -14.29
C ARG A 141 -6.04 -8.83 -14.09
N LEU A 142 -5.84 -8.02 -13.05
CA LEU A 142 -6.62 -6.82 -12.82
C LEU A 142 -6.43 -5.81 -13.96
N GLY A 143 -5.21 -5.67 -14.46
CA GLY A 143 -4.93 -4.89 -15.67
C GLY A 143 -5.66 -5.39 -16.91
N GLU A 144 -5.71 -6.70 -17.14
CA GLU A 144 -6.43 -7.30 -18.29
C GLU A 144 -7.92 -7.00 -18.28
N ILE A 145 -8.57 -6.99 -17.10
CA ILE A 145 -10.00 -6.66 -16.97
C ILE A 145 -10.26 -5.16 -16.86
N GLY A 146 -9.20 -4.33 -16.89
CA GLY A 146 -9.29 -2.87 -16.86
C GLY A 146 -9.64 -2.27 -15.49
N PHE A 147 -9.31 -2.97 -14.40
CA PHE A 147 -9.47 -2.44 -13.03
C PHE A 147 -8.74 -1.11 -12.86
N SER A 148 -9.47 -0.05 -12.48
CA SER A 148 -8.97 1.32 -12.28
C SER A 148 -8.00 1.83 -13.36
N SER A 149 -8.15 1.40 -14.61
CA SER A 149 -7.21 1.71 -15.71
C SER A 149 -7.17 3.19 -16.11
N GLY A 150 -8.13 3.99 -15.63
CA GLY A 150 -8.12 5.46 -15.78
C GLY A 150 -7.03 6.17 -14.98
N LEU A 151 -6.54 5.55 -13.90
CA LEU A 151 -5.54 6.10 -12.98
C LEU A 151 -4.11 5.68 -13.37
N ALA A 152 -3.17 6.61 -13.24
CA ALA A 152 -1.77 6.37 -13.61
C ALA A 152 -1.05 5.31 -12.76
N PRO A 153 -1.20 5.28 -11.42
CA PRO A 153 -0.55 4.26 -10.58
C PRO A 153 -0.97 2.83 -10.93
N GLU A 154 -2.25 2.60 -11.18
CA GLU A 154 -2.81 1.28 -11.47
C GLU A 154 -2.38 0.78 -12.85
N ARG A 155 -2.36 1.65 -13.86
CA ARG A 155 -1.78 1.31 -15.18
C ARG A 155 -0.32 0.91 -15.06
N SER A 156 0.48 1.69 -14.33
CA SER A 156 1.90 1.38 -14.13
C SER A 156 2.11 0.04 -13.43
N THR A 157 1.39 -0.18 -12.32
CA THR A 157 1.49 -1.40 -11.51
C THR A 157 1.11 -2.64 -12.33
N ALA A 158 0.03 -2.56 -13.12
CA ALA A 158 -0.40 -3.63 -14.00
C ALA A 158 0.65 -3.92 -15.10
N ALA A 159 1.19 -2.88 -15.74
CA ALA A 159 2.22 -3.01 -16.77
C ALA A 159 3.52 -3.63 -16.21
N LEU A 160 3.96 -3.20 -15.03
CA LEU A 160 5.11 -3.80 -14.34
C LEU A 160 4.87 -5.28 -14.06
N SER A 161 3.70 -5.60 -13.50
CA SER A 161 3.36 -6.98 -13.12
C SER A 161 3.34 -7.90 -14.34
N ARG A 162 2.70 -7.47 -15.44
CA ARG A 162 2.71 -8.20 -16.72
C ARG A 162 4.11 -8.34 -17.31
N THR A 163 4.94 -7.30 -17.22
CA THR A 163 6.34 -7.36 -17.67
C THR A 163 7.11 -8.42 -16.88
N ARG A 164 6.95 -8.47 -15.55
CA ARG A 164 7.58 -9.49 -14.70
C ARG A 164 7.08 -10.89 -15.03
N GLU A 165 5.78 -11.05 -15.29
CA GLU A 165 5.19 -12.33 -15.71
C GLU A 165 5.81 -12.82 -17.02
N ALA A 166 5.81 -11.97 -18.04
CA ALA A 166 6.37 -12.28 -19.35
C ALA A 166 7.86 -12.67 -19.26
N MET A 167 8.64 -11.94 -18.47
CA MET A 167 10.06 -12.24 -18.24
C MET A 167 10.28 -13.52 -17.41
N ARG A 168 9.36 -13.86 -16.50
CA ARG A 168 9.40 -15.14 -15.75
C ARG A 168 9.11 -16.35 -16.65
N MET A 169 8.23 -16.20 -17.64
CA MET A 169 7.90 -17.25 -18.60
C MET A 169 9.01 -17.49 -19.64
N SER A 170 9.88 -16.52 -19.85
CA SER A 170 11.03 -16.60 -20.78
C SER A 170 12.34 -16.15 -20.12
N PRO A 171 12.89 -16.90 -19.15
CA PRO A 171 14.08 -16.47 -18.43
C PRO A 171 15.28 -16.20 -19.35
N GLY A 172 15.90 -15.04 -19.20
CA GLY A 172 17.10 -14.65 -19.96
C GLY A 172 16.82 -14.12 -21.37
N ALA A 173 15.56 -14.03 -21.81
CA ALA A 173 15.18 -13.45 -23.09
C ALA A 173 14.07 -12.41 -22.90
N ALA A 174 14.18 -11.27 -23.58
CA ALA A 174 13.06 -10.35 -23.69
C ALA A 174 12.01 -10.93 -24.64
N THR A 175 10.75 -10.95 -24.22
CA THR A 175 9.64 -11.22 -25.14
C THR A 175 9.15 -9.92 -25.77
N ASP A 176 8.56 -10.00 -26.96
CA ASP A 176 7.95 -8.81 -27.59
C ASP A 176 6.90 -8.16 -26.68
N GLU A 177 6.14 -8.97 -25.94
CA GLU A 177 5.21 -8.46 -24.92
C GLU A 177 5.94 -7.65 -23.84
N ALA A 178 7.00 -8.19 -23.25
CA ALA A 178 7.76 -7.50 -22.21
C ALA A 178 8.40 -6.20 -22.73
N VAL A 179 8.93 -6.21 -23.95
CA VAL A 179 9.49 -5.01 -24.60
C VAL A 179 8.43 -3.94 -24.83
N ASN A 180 7.24 -4.33 -25.30
CA ASN A 180 6.14 -3.42 -25.56
C ASN A 180 5.56 -2.81 -24.28
N LEU A 181 5.51 -3.59 -23.20
CA LEU A 181 4.98 -3.12 -21.91
C LEU A 181 5.86 -2.06 -21.24
N VAL A 182 7.16 -1.97 -21.57
CA VAL A 182 8.08 -0.97 -20.98
C VAL A 182 7.54 0.46 -21.11
N THR A 183 6.91 0.80 -22.23
CA THR A 183 6.37 2.17 -22.43
C THR A 183 5.08 2.45 -21.68
N THR A 184 4.42 1.40 -21.18
CA THR A 184 3.18 1.51 -20.39
C THR A 184 3.47 1.67 -18.89
N ILE A 185 4.70 1.34 -18.45
CA ILE A 185 5.11 1.53 -17.06
C ILE A 185 5.31 3.03 -16.81
N GLY A 186 4.32 3.63 -16.16
CA GLY A 186 4.26 5.06 -15.86
C GLY A 186 5.20 5.48 -14.73
N ASP A 187 5.20 4.75 -13.62
CA ASP A 187 5.98 5.11 -12.44
C ASP A 187 7.48 4.85 -12.71
N PRO A 188 8.35 5.88 -12.64
CA PRO A 188 9.79 5.68 -12.77
C PRO A 188 10.37 4.78 -11.67
N ASP A 189 9.75 4.66 -10.50
CA ASP A 189 10.18 3.72 -9.47
C ASP A 189 9.91 2.26 -9.90
N ASP A 190 8.83 2.00 -10.62
CA ASP A 190 8.54 0.68 -11.19
C ASP A 190 9.58 0.33 -12.27
N LEU A 191 9.86 1.26 -13.18
CA LEU A 191 10.90 1.10 -14.19
C LEU A 191 12.28 0.88 -13.58
N LEU A 192 12.61 1.62 -12.53
CA LEU A 192 13.88 1.46 -11.82
C LEU A 192 14.09 0.02 -11.35
N THR A 193 13.03 -0.64 -10.85
CA THR A 193 13.13 -2.05 -10.42
C THR A 193 13.62 -2.97 -11.53
N LEU A 194 13.13 -2.78 -12.75
CA LEU A 194 13.57 -3.54 -13.92
C LEU A 194 14.95 -3.08 -14.39
N TYR A 195 15.21 -1.78 -14.31
CA TYR A 195 16.43 -1.18 -14.81
C TYR A 195 17.66 -1.58 -13.99
N ILE A 196 17.55 -1.93 -12.71
CA ILE A 196 18.71 -2.25 -11.86
C ILE A 196 18.96 -3.73 -11.63
N ASP A 197 17.98 -4.61 -11.88
CA ASP A 197 18.08 -6.05 -11.64
C ASP A 197 18.46 -6.81 -12.92
N ARG A 198 19.51 -7.64 -12.82
CA ARG A 198 20.08 -8.38 -13.96
C ARG A 198 19.10 -9.38 -14.57
N ARG A 199 18.09 -9.84 -13.83
CA ARG A 199 17.01 -10.69 -14.38
C ARG A 199 16.28 -10.02 -15.53
N TYR A 200 16.27 -8.69 -15.58
CA TYR A 200 15.61 -7.88 -16.61
C TYR A 200 16.61 -7.19 -17.54
N ALA A 201 17.88 -7.62 -17.54
CA ALA A 201 18.91 -7.06 -18.42
C ALA A 201 18.53 -6.98 -19.91
N PRO A 202 17.80 -7.98 -20.48
CA PRO A 202 17.31 -7.88 -21.85
C PRO A 202 16.40 -6.67 -22.15
N LEU A 203 15.74 -6.10 -21.12
CA LEU A 203 14.87 -4.92 -21.26
C LEU A 203 15.61 -3.58 -21.11
N TRP A 204 16.86 -3.60 -20.61
CA TRP A 204 17.60 -2.37 -20.32
C TRP A 204 17.78 -1.43 -21.52
N PRO A 205 18.08 -1.90 -22.75
CA PRO A 205 18.15 -1.01 -23.91
C PRO A 205 16.83 -0.27 -24.17
N ARG A 206 15.70 -0.99 -24.08
CA ARG A 206 14.37 -0.42 -24.29
C ARG A 206 14.01 0.60 -23.21
N ILE A 207 14.34 0.32 -21.95
CA ILE A 207 14.11 1.26 -20.85
C ILE A 207 14.96 2.53 -21.04
N ALA A 208 16.23 2.38 -21.43
CA ALA A 208 17.12 3.52 -21.66
C ALA A 208 16.62 4.41 -22.82
N GLU A 209 16.15 3.80 -23.90
CA GLU A 209 15.55 4.50 -25.05
C GLU A 209 14.27 5.24 -24.65
N TRP A 210 13.39 4.60 -23.87
CA TRP A 210 12.09 5.17 -23.50
C TRP A 210 12.18 6.26 -22.43
N ALA A 211 12.92 6.00 -21.35
CA ALA A 211 12.90 6.81 -20.13
C ALA A 211 14.12 7.73 -19.97
N GLY A 212 15.17 7.52 -20.75
CA GLY A 212 16.49 8.13 -20.54
C GLY A 212 17.31 7.40 -19.49
N ALA A 213 18.60 7.75 -19.38
CA ALA A 213 19.53 7.08 -18.47
C ALA A 213 19.25 7.35 -16.97
N ASP A 214 18.58 8.47 -16.66
CA ASP A 214 18.25 8.93 -15.31
C ASP A 214 16.74 8.87 -15.00
N LEU A 215 15.94 8.35 -15.93
CA LEU A 215 14.47 8.28 -15.87
C LEU A 215 13.77 9.65 -15.75
N ALA A 216 14.45 10.78 -15.98
CA ALA A 216 13.88 12.11 -15.77
C ALA A 216 12.71 12.42 -16.72
N ALA A 217 12.82 11.99 -17.98
CA ALA A 217 11.73 12.13 -18.95
C ALA A 217 10.48 11.34 -18.52
N GLN A 218 10.68 10.15 -17.96
CA GLN A 218 9.59 9.36 -17.40
C GLN A 218 8.98 10.01 -16.16
N SER A 219 9.82 10.51 -15.24
CA SER A 219 9.39 11.22 -14.05
C SER A 219 8.47 12.39 -14.39
N ARG A 220 8.81 13.18 -15.41
CA ARG A 220 7.98 14.29 -15.89
C ARG A 220 6.63 13.82 -16.42
N ARG A 221 6.61 12.82 -17.32
CA ARG A 221 5.36 12.27 -17.87
C ARG A 221 4.44 11.75 -16.78
N TYR A 222 5.00 11.03 -15.81
CA TYR A 222 4.22 10.48 -14.70
C TYR A 222 3.65 11.58 -13.79
N LEU A 223 4.42 12.63 -13.50
CA LEU A 223 3.90 13.79 -12.76
C LEU A 223 2.75 14.49 -13.51
N ASP A 224 2.85 14.62 -14.85
CA ASP A 224 1.76 15.17 -15.66
C ASP A 224 0.48 14.30 -15.56
N GLU A 225 0.62 12.97 -15.58
CA GLU A 225 -0.50 12.04 -15.41
C GLU A 225 -1.12 12.12 -14.00
N LEU A 226 -0.30 12.11 -12.94
CA LEU A 226 -0.77 12.22 -11.55
C LEU A 226 -1.47 13.56 -11.28
N ARG A 227 -0.93 14.65 -11.82
CA ARG A 227 -1.59 15.96 -11.77
C ARG A 227 -2.93 15.93 -12.51
N GLY A 228 -2.99 15.25 -13.65
CA GLY A 228 -4.22 15.04 -14.41
C GLY A 228 -5.25 14.21 -13.66
N ASP A 229 -4.85 13.11 -13.00
CA ASP A 229 -5.70 12.30 -12.11
C ASP A 229 -6.32 13.20 -11.01
N TRP A 230 -5.48 13.96 -10.30
CA TRP A 230 -5.93 14.84 -9.22
C TRP A 230 -6.81 16.00 -9.70
N ALA A 231 -6.45 16.67 -10.80
CA ALA A 231 -7.25 17.76 -11.36
C ALA A 231 -8.65 17.30 -11.82
N ALA A 232 -8.79 16.02 -12.21
CA ALA A 232 -10.06 15.46 -12.66
C ALA A 232 -11.00 15.07 -11.51
N ALA A 233 -10.47 14.56 -10.39
CA ALA A 233 -11.27 14.06 -9.27
C ALA A 233 -11.32 14.99 -8.05
N ALA A 234 -10.32 15.85 -7.88
CA ALA A 234 -10.19 16.84 -6.81
C ALA A 234 -10.39 16.30 -5.38
N ASN A 235 -9.90 15.08 -5.11
CA ASN A 235 -10.09 14.40 -3.83
C ASN A 235 -8.77 13.87 -3.23
N PHE A 236 -8.83 13.43 -1.96
CA PHE A 236 -7.66 12.93 -1.24
C PHE A 236 -7.02 11.68 -1.88
N ASP A 237 -7.81 10.81 -2.50
CA ASP A 237 -7.32 9.55 -3.08
C ASP A 237 -6.46 9.76 -4.32
N THR A 238 -6.79 10.75 -5.15
CA THR A 238 -6.00 11.14 -6.32
C THR A 238 -4.91 12.16 -5.98
N ALA A 239 -5.10 12.99 -4.93
CA ALA A 239 -4.07 13.88 -4.40
C ALA A 239 -2.89 13.09 -3.79
N THR A 240 -3.17 11.98 -3.09
CA THR A 240 -2.16 11.23 -2.33
C THR A 240 -1.01 10.71 -3.20
N PRO A 241 -1.24 10.03 -4.34
CA PRO A 241 -0.16 9.64 -5.25
C PRO A 241 0.65 10.83 -5.76
N TYR A 242 0.00 11.95 -6.10
CA TYR A 242 0.68 13.14 -6.62
C TYR A 242 1.57 13.80 -5.55
N ALA A 243 1.03 14.02 -4.35
CA ALA A 243 1.76 14.53 -3.20
C ALA A 243 2.93 13.62 -2.82
N ARG A 244 2.72 12.30 -2.83
CA ARG A 244 3.78 11.31 -2.57
C ARG A 244 4.91 11.43 -3.56
N ARG A 245 4.60 11.56 -4.86
CA ARG A 245 5.62 11.69 -5.90
C ARG A 245 6.38 13.00 -5.75
N LEU A 246 5.70 14.13 -5.55
CA LEU A 246 6.35 15.43 -5.30
C LEU A 246 7.22 15.41 -4.04
N SER A 247 6.76 14.77 -2.97
CA SER A 247 7.54 14.61 -1.74
C SER A 247 8.79 13.75 -1.95
N ARG A 248 8.73 12.68 -2.77
CA ARG A 248 9.93 11.89 -3.13
C ARG A 248 10.96 12.69 -3.92
N LEU A 249 10.50 13.67 -4.69
CA LEU A 249 11.35 14.60 -5.43
C LEU A 249 11.79 15.80 -4.60
N GLU A 250 11.53 15.79 -3.29
CA GLU A 250 11.84 16.88 -2.35
C GLU A 250 11.23 18.24 -2.74
N ALA A 251 10.15 18.20 -3.53
CA ALA A 251 9.39 19.37 -3.93
C ALA A 251 8.46 19.85 -2.80
N TYR A 252 8.98 19.95 -1.57
CA TYR A 252 8.20 20.24 -0.38
C TYR A 252 7.39 21.54 -0.49
N PRO A 253 7.92 22.67 -1.01
CA PRO A 253 7.11 23.87 -1.20
C PRO A 253 5.89 23.65 -2.11
N ALA A 254 6.03 22.81 -3.15
CA ALA A 254 4.91 22.45 -4.02
C ALA A 254 3.90 21.55 -3.30
N VAL A 255 4.36 20.58 -2.50
CA VAL A 255 3.48 19.74 -1.67
C VAL A 255 2.66 20.62 -0.72
N LEU A 256 3.29 21.57 -0.05
CA LEU A 256 2.61 22.46 0.90
C LEU A 256 1.63 23.39 0.19
N GLY A 257 2.05 24.06 -0.89
CA GLY A 257 1.19 25.01 -1.60
C GLY A 257 -0.04 24.37 -2.27
N LEU A 258 0.06 23.10 -2.70
CA LEU A 258 -1.04 22.40 -3.37
C LEU A 258 -1.98 21.67 -2.41
N PHE A 259 -1.42 21.01 -1.38
CA PHE A 259 -2.19 20.02 -0.60
C PHE A 259 -2.50 20.44 0.82
N LEU A 260 -1.74 21.37 1.42
CA LEU A 260 -2.09 21.88 2.76
C LEU A 260 -3.48 22.56 2.77
N PRO A 261 -3.88 23.36 1.76
CA PRO A 261 -5.21 23.98 1.72
C PRO A 261 -6.37 22.98 1.65
N MET A 262 -6.13 21.74 1.19
CA MET A 262 -7.19 20.70 1.17
C MET A 262 -7.69 20.36 2.58
N PHE A 263 -6.92 20.70 3.62
CA PHE A 263 -7.27 20.46 5.02
C PHE A 263 -8.02 21.64 5.68
N ASP A 264 -8.25 22.75 4.96
CA ASP A 264 -8.97 23.92 5.49
C ASP A 264 -10.50 23.76 5.46
N GLY A 265 -11.00 22.82 4.65
CA GLY A 265 -12.43 22.50 4.52
C GLY A 265 -12.88 21.22 5.23
N ILE A 266 -12.00 20.59 6.04
CA ILE A 266 -12.35 19.37 6.76
C ILE A 266 -13.35 19.71 7.88
N GLU A 267 -14.62 19.34 7.69
CA GLU A 267 -15.68 19.57 8.67
C GLU A 267 -15.47 18.71 9.93
N ILE A 268 -15.25 19.39 11.06
CA ILE A 268 -15.06 18.76 12.37
C ILE A 268 -16.41 18.17 12.83
N GLY A 269 -16.45 16.86 13.06
CA GLY A 269 -17.60 16.20 13.68
C GLY A 269 -18.80 15.92 12.76
N ALA A 270 -18.70 16.18 11.46
CA ALA A 270 -19.69 15.69 10.50
C ALA A 270 -19.59 14.16 10.44
N ALA A 271 -20.56 13.47 11.04
CA ALA A 271 -20.68 12.03 10.86
C ALA A 271 -20.88 11.77 9.36
N VAL A 272 -19.87 11.24 8.67
CA VAL A 272 -20.04 10.73 7.31
C VAL A 272 -21.22 9.76 7.37
N PRO A 273 -22.37 10.09 6.74
CA PRO A 273 -23.57 9.32 6.95
C PRO A 273 -23.34 7.89 6.40
N MET A 274 -23.93 6.88 7.05
CA MET A 274 -23.62 5.48 6.74
C MET A 274 -23.92 5.11 5.27
N ASP A 275 -24.79 5.85 4.60
CA ASP A 275 -25.11 5.72 3.19
C ASP A 275 -23.96 6.15 2.27
N ALA A 276 -23.19 7.17 2.64
CA ALA A 276 -21.93 7.51 1.98
C ALA A 276 -20.89 6.39 2.21
N ARG A 277 -20.82 5.82 3.42
CA ARG A 277 -19.90 4.70 3.76
C ARG A 277 -20.19 3.41 2.98
N ALA A 278 -21.44 3.15 2.62
CA ALA A 278 -21.86 1.99 1.82
C ALA A 278 -21.69 2.21 0.30
N ALA A 279 -21.56 3.47 -0.13
CA ALA A 279 -21.33 3.87 -1.52
C ALA A 279 -19.84 4.09 -1.85
N GLY A 280 -18.92 3.65 -0.99
CA GLY A 280 -17.48 3.85 -1.19
C GLY A 280 -16.96 5.24 -0.84
N ALA A 281 -17.74 6.07 -0.12
CA ALA A 281 -17.24 7.38 0.32
C ALA A 281 -16.06 7.23 1.31
N PRO A 282 -15.05 8.09 1.20
CA PRO A 282 -13.75 7.89 1.82
C PRO A 282 -13.84 7.79 3.34
N ARG A 283 -13.26 6.72 3.88
CA ARG A 283 -13.07 6.51 5.31
C ARG A 283 -11.87 7.35 5.77
N GLY A 284 -12.08 8.33 6.66
CA GLY A 284 -10.98 9.10 7.25
C GLY A 284 -10.28 9.99 6.22
N GLU A 285 -11.02 10.96 5.68
CA GLU A 285 -10.49 11.93 4.72
C GLU A 285 -9.15 12.50 5.18
N GLY A 286 -8.14 12.35 4.33
CA GLY A 286 -6.80 12.88 4.58
C GLY A 286 -5.88 12.03 5.44
N VAL A 287 -6.29 10.90 6.05
CA VAL A 287 -5.37 10.09 6.90
C VAL A 287 -4.15 9.54 6.15
N PHE A 288 -4.24 9.40 4.82
CA PHE A 288 -3.11 9.00 3.96
C PHE A 288 -2.32 10.19 3.39
N LEU A 289 -2.97 11.33 3.16
CA LEU A 289 -2.33 12.54 2.62
C LEU A 289 -1.63 13.35 3.73
N ALA A 290 -2.24 13.48 4.90
CA ALA A 290 -1.74 14.28 6.01
C ALA A 290 -0.35 13.86 6.48
N PRO A 291 -0.01 12.56 6.59
CA PRO A 291 1.37 12.14 6.87
C PRO A 291 2.39 12.63 5.85
N ILE A 292 2.02 12.76 4.57
CA ILE A 292 2.93 13.26 3.52
C ILE A 292 3.14 14.77 3.69
N VAL A 293 2.05 15.53 3.87
CA VAL A 293 2.10 16.99 4.03
C VAL A 293 2.79 17.37 5.35
N ALA A 294 2.53 16.64 6.44
CA ALA A 294 3.20 16.84 7.73
C ALA A 294 4.70 16.61 7.65
N ARG A 295 5.16 15.59 6.91
CA ARG A 295 6.61 15.41 6.67
C ARG A 295 7.19 16.54 5.82
N ALA A 296 6.47 17.03 4.82
CA ALA A 296 6.91 18.18 4.03
C ALA A 296 7.07 19.45 4.89
N LEU A 297 6.16 19.69 5.85
CA LEU A 297 6.29 20.76 6.85
C LEU A 297 7.54 20.56 7.71
N ALA A 298 7.78 19.36 8.21
CA ALA A 298 8.94 19.02 9.03
C ALA A 298 10.29 19.20 8.30
N HIS A 299 10.38 18.80 7.02
CA HIS A 299 11.56 19.05 6.19
C HIS A 299 11.83 20.54 5.94
N GLN A 300 10.81 21.40 6.11
CA GLN A 300 10.93 22.86 6.05
C GLN A 300 11.10 23.49 7.45
N GLY A 301 11.21 22.68 8.51
CA GLY A 301 11.39 23.14 9.90
C GLY A 301 10.09 23.50 10.64
N HIS A 302 8.92 23.31 10.01
CA HIS A 302 7.61 23.67 10.56
C HIS A 302 6.97 22.52 11.37
N TYR A 303 7.65 22.04 12.41
CA TYR A 303 7.20 20.86 13.18
C TYR A 303 5.89 21.07 13.95
N ASP A 304 5.65 22.28 14.50
CA ASP A 304 4.41 22.58 15.20
C ASP A 304 3.20 22.58 14.27
N GLU A 305 3.35 23.14 13.07
CA GLU A 305 2.32 23.10 12.03
C GLU A 305 2.06 21.66 11.56
N ALA A 306 3.11 20.84 11.45
CA ALA A 306 2.99 19.43 11.12
C ALA A 306 2.15 18.67 12.16
N ARG A 307 2.43 18.89 13.46
CA ARG A 307 1.65 18.31 14.56
C ARG A 307 0.21 18.82 14.59
N ALA A 308 0.00 20.11 14.32
CA ALA A 308 -1.33 20.72 14.27
C ALA A 308 -2.17 20.16 13.12
N LEU A 309 -1.58 19.93 11.95
CA LEU A 309 -2.23 19.27 10.82
C LEU A 309 -2.69 17.86 11.19
N LEU A 310 -1.79 17.04 11.74
CA LEU A 310 -2.15 15.67 12.16
C LEU A 310 -3.25 15.69 13.24
N ALA A 311 -3.24 16.66 14.15
CA ALA A 311 -4.25 16.79 15.20
C ALA A 311 -5.61 17.14 14.60
N ARG A 312 -5.64 18.06 13.62
CA ARG A 312 -6.86 18.42 12.89
C ARG A 312 -7.47 17.19 12.22
N VAL A 313 -6.67 16.42 11.49
CA VAL A 313 -7.15 15.21 10.79
C VAL A 313 -7.55 14.11 11.76
N ALA A 314 -6.89 13.99 12.92
CA ALA A 314 -7.29 13.03 13.93
C ALA A 314 -8.73 13.26 14.44
N THR A 315 -9.25 14.49 14.38
CA THR A 315 -10.65 14.79 14.77
C THR A 315 -11.71 14.19 13.85
N THR A 316 -11.33 13.76 12.63
CA THR A 316 -12.26 13.15 11.67
C THR A 316 -12.21 11.63 11.65
N VAL A 317 -11.29 11.03 12.42
CA VAL A 317 -11.15 9.58 12.50
C VAL A 317 -12.25 9.03 13.41
N PRO A 318 -13.16 8.18 12.91
CA PRO A 318 -14.24 7.64 13.73
C PRO A 318 -13.69 6.60 14.73
N ALA A 319 -14.43 6.33 15.80
CA ALA A 319 -14.03 5.36 16.82
C ALA A 319 -13.83 3.94 16.25
N ASP A 320 -14.55 3.60 15.17
CA ASP A 320 -14.53 2.31 14.47
C ASP A 320 -13.70 2.34 13.17
N ASP A 321 -12.63 3.14 13.11
CA ASP A 321 -11.78 3.40 11.93
C ASP A 321 -11.03 2.19 11.31
N GLN A 322 -11.24 0.98 11.85
CA GLN A 322 -10.59 -0.26 11.39
C GLN A 322 -9.04 -0.17 11.37
N GLY A 323 -8.46 0.71 12.20
CA GLY A 323 -7.02 0.91 12.29
C GLY A 323 -6.47 1.99 11.35
N ASN A 324 -7.30 2.68 10.57
CA ASN A 324 -6.81 3.76 9.69
C ASN A 324 -6.13 4.91 10.44
N GLY A 325 -6.53 5.20 11.68
CA GLY A 325 -5.89 6.17 12.56
C GLY A 325 -4.46 5.79 12.96
N LEU A 326 -4.06 4.53 12.81
CA LEU A 326 -2.65 4.14 12.98
C LEU A 326 -1.72 4.83 11.96
N ASN A 327 -2.24 5.29 10.82
CA ASN A 327 -1.45 6.10 9.89
C ASN A 327 -1.05 7.45 10.52
N LEU A 328 -1.93 8.04 11.33
CA LEU A 328 -1.62 9.27 12.07
C LEU A 328 -0.69 9.00 13.25
N ASP A 329 -0.91 7.91 13.98
CA ASP A 329 -0.04 7.48 15.08
C ASP A 329 1.41 7.25 14.59
N GLY A 330 1.55 6.56 13.44
CA GLY A 330 2.83 6.37 12.77
C GLY A 330 3.45 7.69 12.26
N ALA A 331 2.63 8.64 11.80
CA ALA A 331 3.11 9.95 11.39
C ALA A 331 3.66 10.76 12.57
N TYR A 332 2.99 10.75 13.73
CA TYR A 332 3.49 11.39 14.94
C TYR A 332 4.82 10.79 15.41
N LEU A 333 4.94 9.45 15.36
CA LEU A 333 6.19 8.77 15.66
C LEU A 333 7.30 9.20 14.70
N GLN A 334 6.99 9.27 13.39
CA GLN A 334 7.97 9.69 12.39
C GLN A 334 8.42 11.14 12.58
N LEU A 335 7.52 12.07 12.94
CA LEU A 335 7.90 13.45 13.26
C LEU A 335 8.86 13.51 14.45
N ALA A 336 8.56 12.77 15.53
CA ALA A 336 9.45 12.67 16.68
C ALA A 336 10.82 12.08 16.30
N ALA A 337 10.83 11.05 15.43
CA ALA A 337 12.07 10.46 14.94
C ALA A 337 12.87 11.47 14.11
N MET A 338 12.24 12.25 13.23
CA MET A 338 12.86 13.32 12.43
C MET A 338 13.52 14.38 13.33
N GLU A 339 12.88 14.74 14.45
CA GLU A 339 13.42 15.66 15.47
C GLU A 339 14.48 15.01 16.37
N THR A 340 14.70 13.69 16.26
CA THR A 340 15.51 12.88 17.19
C THR A 340 15.03 12.98 18.65
N ASP A 341 13.74 13.24 18.85
CA ASP A 341 13.08 13.27 20.16
C ASP A 341 12.77 11.83 20.61
N TRP A 342 13.83 11.14 21.06
CA TRP A 342 13.76 9.72 21.44
C TRP A 342 12.73 9.41 22.54
N PRO A 343 12.57 10.22 23.61
CA PRO A 343 11.50 10.01 24.58
C PRO A 343 10.10 10.00 23.94
N GLN A 344 9.85 10.91 22.99
CA GLN A 344 8.58 10.97 22.29
C GLN A 344 8.42 9.83 21.28
N VAL A 345 9.51 9.39 20.62
CA VAL A 345 9.49 8.16 19.79
C VAL A 345 9.04 6.96 20.61
N LEU A 346 9.59 6.77 21.83
CA LEU A 346 9.18 5.66 22.71
C LEU A 346 7.70 5.76 23.08
N THR A 347 7.26 6.95 23.49
CA THR A 347 5.86 7.19 23.87
C THR A 347 4.90 6.88 22.71
N ARG A 348 5.20 7.33 21.48
CA ARG A 348 4.35 7.03 20.32
C ARG A 348 4.45 5.58 19.88
N ALA A 349 5.61 4.95 20.01
CA ALA A 349 5.75 3.55 19.68
C ALA A 349 4.84 2.69 20.56
N ASP A 350 4.81 2.96 21.87
CA ASP A 350 3.94 2.25 22.81
C ASP A 350 2.46 2.45 22.47
N VAL A 351 2.03 3.69 22.20
CA VAL A 351 0.66 4.00 21.78
C VAL A 351 0.27 3.26 20.49
N PHE A 352 1.14 3.30 19.48
CA PHE A 352 0.91 2.61 18.21
C PHE A 352 0.82 1.09 18.42
N LEU A 353 1.78 0.50 19.15
CA LEU A 353 1.87 -0.95 19.32
C LEU A 353 0.71 -1.49 20.17
N ASP A 354 0.28 -0.77 21.20
CA ASP A 354 -0.90 -1.13 21.99
C ASP A 354 -2.17 -1.11 21.13
N ARG A 355 -2.36 -0.04 20.35
CA ARG A 355 -3.49 0.07 19.43
C ARG A 355 -3.44 -0.98 18.32
N ALA A 356 -2.26 -1.26 17.77
CA ALA A 356 -2.08 -2.27 16.75
C ALA A 356 -2.43 -3.68 17.24
N LYS A 357 -2.11 -4.02 18.49
CA LYS A 357 -2.51 -5.31 19.10
C LYS A 357 -4.03 -5.50 19.10
N ARG A 358 -4.81 -4.43 19.34
CA ARG A 358 -6.29 -4.50 19.32
C ARG A 358 -6.85 -4.87 17.96
N TYR A 359 -6.24 -4.38 16.88
CA TYR A 359 -6.66 -4.67 15.50
C TYR A 359 -6.06 -5.96 14.94
N GLY A 360 -5.04 -6.54 15.59
CA GLY A 360 -4.46 -7.82 15.22
C GLY A 360 -3.97 -7.87 13.77
N SER A 361 -4.40 -8.89 13.02
CA SER A 361 -4.02 -9.09 11.61
C SER A 361 -4.49 -7.99 10.68
N ASN A 362 -5.40 -7.11 11.10
CA ASN A 362 -5.83 -5.96 10.31
C ASN A 362 -4.70 -4.93 10.15
N VAL A 363 -3.68 -4.95 11.01
CA VAL A 363 -2.51 -4.06 10.86
C VAL A 363 -1.45 -4.73 10.00
N ASN A 364 -0.85 -3.94 9.12
CA ASN A 364 0.28 -4.33 8.30
C ASN A 364 1.48 -4.74 9.19
N ARG A 365 2.04 -5.93 8.94
CA ARG A 365 3.18 -6.47 9.70
C ARG A 365 4.42 -5.59 9.56
N ALA A 366 4.70 -5.09 8.36
CA ALA A 366 5.84 -4.22 8.09
C ALA A 366 5.73 -2.90 8.86
N SER A 367 4.52 -2.35 9.03
CA SER A 367 4.31 -1.15 9.85
C SER A 367 4.62 -1.40 11.32
N VAL A 368 4.16 -2.54 11.88
CA VAL A 368 4.49 -2.93 13.26
C VAL A 368 5.99 -3.10 13.46
N LEU A 369 6.68 -3.76 12.52
CA LEU A 369 8.13 -3.95 12.57
C LEU A 369 8.90 -2.63 12.44
N LEU A 370 8.45 -1.70 11.59
CA LEU A 370 9.07 -0.39 11.47
C LEU A 370 8.95 0.42 12.78
N VAL A 371 7.79 0.37 13.43
CA VAL A 371 7.60 1.01 14.75
C VAL A 371 8.50 0.38 15.82
N LYS A 372 8.62 -0.96 15.83
CA LYS A 372 9.57 -1.65 16.72
C LYS A 372 11.02 -1.30 16.41
N ALA A 373 11.40 -1.13 15.15
CA ALA A 373 12.74 -0.68 14.77
C ALA A 373 13.05 0.72 15.32
N TRP A 374 12.09 1.64 15.26
CA TRP A 374 12.22 2.97 15.87
C TRP A 374 12.29 2.91 17.39
N GLN A 375 11.44 2.10 18.04
CA GLN A 375 11.48 1.88 19.48
C GLN A 375 12.85 1.31 19.92
N ALA A 376 13.34 0.29 19.22
CA ALA A 376 14.64 -0.31 19.46
C ALA A 376 15.77 0.71 19.28
N CYS A 377 15.72 1.57 18.26
CA CYS A 377 16.70 2.65 18.12
C CYS A 377 16.62 3.65 19.28
N ALA A 378 15.44 4.15 19.61
CA ALA A 378 15.24 5.14 20.66
C ALA A 378 15.67 4.62 22.05
N LEU A 379 15.41 3.34 22.36
CA LEU A 379 15.90 2.70 23.59
C LEU A 379 17.44 2.68 23.62
N ALA A 380 18.09 2.28 22.52
CA ALA A 380 19.55 2.27 22.43
C ALA A 380 20.13 3.69 22.54
N ARG A 381 19.53 4.68 21.88
CA ARG A 381 19.94 6.09 21.90
C ARG A 381 19.80 6.75 23.27
N THR A 382 18.89 6.25 24.11
CA THR A 382 18.68 6.74 25.48
C THR A 382 19.41 5.91 26.54
N GLY A 383 20.32 5.01 26.14
CA GLY A 383 21.13 4.20 27.05
C GLY A 383 20.40 3.01 27.68
N GLN A 384 19.21 2.66 27.19
CA GLN A 384 18.36 1.58 27.70
C GLN A 384 18.61 0.27 26.94
N SER A 385 19.88 -0.15 26.81
CA SER A 385 20.27 -1.30 25.97
C SER A 385 19.57 -2.61 26.35
N ALA A 386 19.42 -2.90 27.64
CA ALA A 386 18.73 -4.12 28.11
C ALA A 386 17.26 -4.17 27.69
N ALA A 387 16.57 -3.02 27.65
CA ALA A 387 15.20 -2.93 27.14
C ALA A 387 15.16 -3.01 25.61
N ALA A 388 16.21 -2.54 24.93
CA ALA A 388 16.30 -2.56 23.47
C ALA A 388 16.50 -3.97 22.90
N GLU A 389 17.16 -4.87 23.62
CA GLU A 389 17.48 -6.24 23.19
C GLU A 389 16.27 -7.07 22.74
N PRO A 390 15.20 -7.25 23.55
CA PRO A 390 14.05 -8.05 23.13
C PRO A 390 13.34 -7.46 21.91
N VAL A 391 13.18 -6.13 21.85
CA VAL A 391 12.57 -5.45 20.70
C VAL A 391 13.44 -5.62 19.44
N THR A 392 14.77 -5.58 19.60
CA THR A 392 15.73 -5.84 18.53
C THR A 392 15.57 -7.25 18.01
N ALA A 393 15.50 -8.25 18.89
CA ALA A 393 15.31 -9.64 18.50
C ALA A 393 14.03 -9.83 17.67
N GLU A 394 12.93 -9.18 18.06
CA GLU A 394 11.67 -9.22 17.30
C GLU A 394 11.80 -8.64 15.89
N VAL A 395 12.53 -7.52 15.72
CA VAL A 395 12.79 -6.94 14.39
C VAL A 395 13.65 -7.89 13.54
N LEU A 396 14.67 -8.49 14.15
CA LEU A 396 15.61 -9.37 13.45
C LEU A 396 15.03 -10.75 13.11
N LEU A 397 14.04 -11.24 13.85
CA LEU A 397 13.34 -12.48 13.48
C LEU A 397 12.64 -12.36 12.11
N ASP A 398 12.29 -11.15 11.69
CA ASP A 398 11.57 -10.87 10.44
C ASP A 398 12.40 -10.15 9.38
N GLU A 399 13.71 -9.98 9.57
CA GLU A 399 14.57 -9.24 8.64
C GLU A 399 14.64 -9.84 7.22
N ALA A 400 14.29 -11.13 7.08
CA ALA A 400 14.26 -11.82 5.80
C ALA A 400 13.03 -11.41 4.96
N LEU A 401 11.94 -11.02 5.62
CA LEU A 401 10.70 -10.60 4.97
C LEU A 401 10.60 -9.07 4.87
N VAL A 402 11.04 -8.36 5.92
CA VAL A 402 10.93 -6.90 6.03
C VAL A 402 12.32 -6.29 6.33
N PRO A 403 13.27 -6.36 5.39
CA PRO A 403 14.64 -5.87 5.62
C PRO A 403 14.72 -4.38 5.92
N GLY A 404 13.78 -3.56 5.43
CA GLY A 404 13.74 -2.13 5.67
C GLY A 404 13.66 -1.74 7.15
N ALA A 405 12.93 -2.51 7.97
CA ALA A 405 12.83 -2.24 9.41
C ALA A 405 14.17 -2.52 10.13
N ALA A 406 14.81 -3.65 9.83
CA ALA A 406 16.13 -3.96 10.36
C ALA A 406 17.16 -2.93 9.92
N MET A 407 17.11 -2.49 8.65
CA MET A 407 18.01 -1.46 8.13
C MET A 407 17.84 -0.13 8.85
N GLN A 408 16.60 0.32 9.04
CA GLN A 408 16.29 1.55 9.78
C GLN A 408 16.90 1.53 11.20
N MET A 409 16.79 0.39 11.88
CA MET A 409 17.38 0.19 13.21
C MET A 409 18.92 0.25 13.18
N TYR A 410 19.56 -0.47 12.25
CA TYR A 410 21.02 -0.51 12.16
C TYR A 410 21.61 0.87 11.86
N VAL A 411 21.07 1.55 10.84
CA VAL A 411 21.51 2.88 10.42
C VAL A 411 21.31 3.90 11.55
N CYS A 412 20.13 3.87 12.19
CA CYS A 412 19.84 4.76 13.32
C CYS A 412 20.77 4.52 14.53
N ARG A 413 21.32 3.32 14.71
CA ARG A 413 22.31 2.99 15.74
C ARG A 413 23.76 3.25 15.32
N GLY A 414 24.01 3.54 14.05
CA GLY A 414 25.36 3.61 13.49
C GLY A 414 26.03 2.25 13.30
N ASP A 415 25.27 1.16 13.28
CA ASP A 415 25.80 -0.20 13.08
C ASP A 415 26.02 -0.48 11.59
N GLN A 416 27.06 0.12 11.03
CA GLN A 416 27.43 -0.01 9.63
C GLN A 416 27.75 -1.47 9.26
N ALA A 417 28.33 -2.25 10.18
CA ALA A 417 28.72 -3.62 9.91
C ALA A 417 27.49 -4.52 9.70
N ALA A 418 26.50 -4.43 10.60
CA ALA A 418 25.26 -5.19 10.45
C ALA A 418 24.42 -4.71 9.26
N ALA A 419 24.37 -3.40 8.99
CA ALA A 419 23.71 -2.84 7.82
C ALA A 419 24.32 -3.36 6.50
N ARG A 420 25.66 -3.37 6.37
CA ARG A 420 26.36 -3.96 5.21
C ARG A 420 26.06 -5.45 5.06
N ALA A 421 26.14 -6.21 6.16
CA ALA A 421 25.84 -7.63 6.15
C ALA A 421 24.40 -7.91 5.69
N LEU A 422 23.43 -7.11 6.15
CA LEU A 422 22.03 -7.22 5.73
C LEU A 422 21.91 -7.01 4.21
N VAL A 423 22.46 -5.92 3.67
CA VAL A 423 22.38 -5.62 2.22
C VAL A 423 22.98 -6.76 1.39
N ILE A 424 24.17 -7.26 1.76
CA ILE A 424 24.83 -8.36 1.05
C ILE A 424 23.99 -9.64 1.09
N ARG A 425 23.42 -10.00 2.25
CA ARG A 425 22.52 -11.16 2.38
C ARG A 425 21.28 -11.00 1.51
N ARG A 426 20.66 -9.82 1.50
CA ARG A 426 19.42 -9.56 0.73
C ARG A 426 19.66 -9.45 -0.78
N LEU A 427 20.86 -9.06 -1.23
CA LEU A 427 21.25 -9.14 -2.65
C LEU A 427 21.31 -10.59 -3.17
N ALA A 428 21.69 -11.54 -2.31
CA ALA A 428 21.71 -12.95 -2.65
C ALA A 428 20.30 -13.57 -2.72
N ASP A 429 19.36 -13.08 -1.93
CA ASP A 429 17.98 -13.57 -1.88
C ASP A 429 17.08 -12.94 -2.96
N GLU A 430 16.62 -13.77 -3.90
CA GLU A 430 15.74 -13.38 -5.02
C GLU A 430 14.49 -12.60 -4.58
N THR A 431 13.97 -12.92 -3.40
CA THR A 431 12.70 -12.39 -2.87
C THR A 431 12.85 -10.94 -2.47
N THR A 432 14.01 -10.57 -1.92
CA THR A 432 14.31 -9.22 -1.39
C THR A 432 15.38 -8.47 -2.17
N ARG A 433 15.89 -9.06 -3.25
CA ARG A 433 16.98 -8.51 -4.05
C ARG A 433 16.65 -7.12 -4.60
N ASP A 434 15.41 -6.87 -4.98
CA ASP A 434 14.96 -5.57 -5.47
C ASP A 434 15.10 -4.46 -4.42
N TRP A 435 14.77 -4.74 -3.15
CA TRP A 435 14.95 -3.83 -2.03
C TRP A 435 16.44 -3.49 -1.87
N ALA A 436 17.29 -4.51 -1.87
CA ALA A 436 18.73 -4.32 -1.69
C ALA A 436 19.36 -3.58 -2.88
N LEU A 437 18.95 -3.90 -4.11
CA LEU A 437 19.38 -3.21 -5.32
C LEU A 437 18.92 -1.75 -5.33
N ARG A 438 17.70 -1.44 -4.86
CA ARG A 438 17.23 -0.06 -4.71
C ARG A 438 18.05 0.70 -3.66
N TYR A 439 18.33 0.07 -2.53
CA TYR A 439 19.09 0.68 -1.43
C TYR A 439 20.49 1.15 -1.88
N VAL A 440 21.16 0.36 -2.72
CA VAL A 440 22.53 0.66 -3.20
C VAL A 440 22.59 1.70 -4.32
N GLN A 441 21.46 2.19 -4.82
CA GLN A 441 21.48 3.21 -5.87
C GLN A 441 21.93 4.57 -5.32
N PRO A 442 22.60 5.41 -6.13
CA PRO A 442 22.97 6.75 -5.70
C PRO A 442 21.73 7.56 -5.29
N THR A 443 21.86 8.40 -4.28
CA THR A 443 20.83 9.37 -3.86
C THR A 443 21.34 10.79 -4.07
N GLY A 444 20.42 11.74 -4.25
CA GLY A 444 20.73 13.17 -4.31
C GLY A 444 19.99 13.98 -3.25
N SER A 445 19.58 13.32 -2.16
CA SER A 445 18.70 13.91 -1.15
C SER A 445 19.37 14.96 -0.30
N ALA A 446 18.64 16.04 0.01
CA ALA A 446 19.10 17.08 0.91
C ALA A 446 18.92 16.66 2.38
N THR A 447 20.01 16.66 3.14
CA THR A 447 20.00 16.50 4.60
C THR A 447 19.29 17.70 5.23
N THR A 448 18.05 17.51 5.69
CA THR A 448 17.18 18.63 6.12
C THR A 448 16.69 18.49 7.57
N THR A 449 16.72 17.29 8.14
CA THR A 449 16.27 17.03 9.51
C THR A 449 17.44 16.64 10.44
N PRO A 450 17.27 16.73 11.77
CA PRO A 450 18.19 16.13 12.73
C PRO A 450 18.44 14.64 12.49
N LEU A 451 17.42 13.88 12.10
CA LEU A 451 17.55 12.46 11.77
C LEU A 451 18.41 12.23 10.53
N ASP A 452 18.21 12.99 9.45
CA ASP A 452 19.02 12.83 8.23
C ASP A 452 20.52 13.01 8.53
N ARG A 453 20.85 14.04 9.33
CA ARG A 453 22.23 14.28 9.79
C ARG A 453 22.83 13.11 10.56
N LEU A 454 21.98 12.32 11.19
CA LEU A 454 22.35 11.14 11.97
C LEU A 454 22.51 9.90 11.10
N THR A 455 21.66 9.71 10.10
CA THR A 455 21.54 8.48 9.33
C THR A 455 22.26 8.52 7.98
N ASP A 456 22.25 9.65 7.27
CA ASP A 456 22.81 9.78 5.92
C ASP A 456 24.28 9.35 5.85
N PRO A 457 25.18 9.74 6.78
CA PRO A 457 26.58 9.31 6.72
C PRO A 457 26.75 7.79 6.83
N VAL A 458 25.89 7.14 7.61
CA VAL A 458 25.91 5.69 7.80
C VAL A 458 25.37 5.01 6.54
N ASP A 459 24.24 5.49 6.00
CA ASP A 459 23.66 4.98 4.76
C ASP A 459 24.64 5.07 3.58
N ASP A 460 25.29 6.22 3.40
CA ASP A 460 26.28 6.41 2.34
C ASP A 460 27.50 5.51 2.52
N ALA A 461 27.98 5.33 3.76
CA ALA A 461 29.09 4.44 4.06
C ALA A 461 28.74 2.95 3.85
N VAL A 462 27.47 2.56 3.97
CA VAL A 462 27.01 1.20 3.62
C VAL A 462 26.89 1.06 2.11
N ARG A 463 26.20 1.99 1.46
CA ARG A 463 25.91 1.99 0.01
C ARG A 463 27.16 1.93 -0.84
N THR A 464 28.18 2.70 -0.46
CA THR A 464 29.43 2.83 -1.21
C THR A 464 30.51 1.83 -0.79
N ALA A 465 30.23 0.95 0.18
CA ALA A 465 31.20 -0.03 0.65
C ALA A 465 31.63 -0.98 -0.50
N PRO A 466 32.94 -1.25 -0.69
CA PRO A 466 33.42 -2.02 -1.83
C PRO A 466 32.81 -3.43 -1.96
N ASP A 467 32.56 -4.11 -0.84
CA ASP A 467 31.94 -5.44 -0.81
C ASP A 467 30.44 -5.40 -1.15
N VAL A 468 29.73 -4.36 -0.72
CA VAL A 468 28.33 -4.11 -1.09
C VAL A 468 28.22 -3.82 -2.59
N VAL A 469 29.07 -2.93 -3.11
CA VAL A 469 29.13 -2.62 -4.55
C VAL A 469 29.48 -3.87 -5.37
N ALA A 470 30.47 -4.65 -4.95
CA ALA A 470 30.83 -5.91 -5.60
C ALA A 470 29.69 -6.95 -5.55
N ALA A 471 28.93 -7.02 -4.45
CA ALA A 471 27.75 -7.87 -4.36
C ALA A 471 26.63 -7.41 -5.30
N ALA A 472 26.35 -6.11 -5.34
CA ALA A 472 25.29 -5.54 -6.17
C ALA A 472 25.57 -5.72 -7.66
N THR A 473 26.79 -5.44 -8.09
CA THR A 473 27.23 -5.60 -9.48
C THR A 473 27.28 -7.05 -9.96
N ARG A 474 27.17 -8.05 -9.08
CA ARG A 474 26.99 -9.47 -9.48
C ARG A 474 25.55 -9.81 -9.86
N VAL A 475 24.57 -9.11 -9.31
CA VAL A 475 23.14 -9.44 -9.48
C VAL A 475 22.33 -8.32 -10.15
N GLY A 476 22.98 -7.20 -10.46
CA GLY A 476 22.33 -6.03 -11.03
C GLY A 476 23.33 -5.00 -11.55
N ARG A 477 22.94 -3.73 -11.49
CA ARG A 477 23.83 -2.59 -11.73
C ARG A 477 23.51 -1.44 -10.77
N ILE A 478 24.51 -0.59 -10.58
CA ILE A 478 24.40 0.70 -9.91
C ILE A 478 24.42 1.76 -11.01
N LEU A 479 23.44 2.64 -11.02
CA LEU A 479 23.35 3.69 -12.02
C LEU A 479 24.41 4.78 -11.76
N PRO A 480 24.91 5.47 -12.80
CA PRO A 480 25.97 6.47 -12.65
C PRO A 480 25.48 7.74 -11.95
N ASN A 481 24.18 8.04 -12.06
CA ASN A 481 23.55 9.21 -11.48
C ASN A 481 22.35 8.76 -10.63
N PRO A 482 21.99 9.53 -9.59
CA PRO A 482 20.77 9.27 -8.86
C PRO A 482 19.56 9.52 -9.78
N VAL A 483 18.55 8.66 -9.66
CA VAL A 483 17.31 8.79 -10.43
C VAL A 483 16.26 9.51 -9.60
N SER A 484 15.33 10.20 -10.28
CA SER A 484 14.21 10.86 -9.59
C SER A 484 14.66 11.82 -8.47
N VAL A 485 15.70 12.61 -8.72
CA VAL A 485 16.14 13.67 -7.79
C VAL A 485 15.59 15.01 -8.27
N GLY A 486 14.88 15.71 -7.38
CA GLY A 486 14.34 17.02 -7.68
C GLY A 486 13.21 17.01 -8.72
N LEU A 487 12.62 18.18 -8.95
CA LEU A 487 11.65 18.37 -10.02
C LEU A 487 12.32 18.29 -11.39
N PRO A 488 11.77 17.54 -12.37
CA PRO A 488 12.28 17.51 -13.73
C PRO A 488 12.27 18.91 -14.36
N GLN A 489 13.29 19.20 -15.17
CA GLN A 489 13.41 20.50 -15.84
C GLN A 489 12.14 20.84 -16.66
N GLY A 490 11.63 22.06 -16.46
CA GLY A 490 10.45 22.57 -17.15
C GLY A 490 9.12 22.00 -16.68
N PHE A 491 9.10 21.20 -15.60
CA PHE A 491 7.86 20.82 -14.93
C PHE A 491 7.46 21.90 -13.92
N ASP A 492 6.24 22.42 -14.07
CA ASP A 492 5.62 23.34 -13.11
C ASP A 492 4.52 22.58 -12.34
N PRO A 493 4.68 22.34 -11.03
CA PRO A 493 3.70 21.61 -10.24
C PRO A 493 2.37 22.35 -10.09
N PHE A 494 2.34 23.69 -10.24
CA PHE A 494 1.13 24.49 -10.05
C PHE A 494 0.32 24.66 -11.34
N ARG A 495 0.89 24.32 -12.50
CA ARG A 495 0.20 24.45 -13.78
C ARG A 495 -0.91 23.43 -13.92
N LEU A 496 -2.16 23.86 -13.88
CA LEU A 496 -3.29 23.00 -14.24
C LEU A 496 -3.28 22.73 -15.75
N GLN A 497 -3.36 21.45 -16.13
CA GLN A 497 -3.65 21.03 -17.50
C GLN A 497 -4.88 20.12 -17.47
N PRO A 498 -5.97 20.47 -18.16
CA PRO A 498 -7.13 19.59 -18.26
C PRO A 498 -6.72 18.28 -18.92
N ARG A 499 -7.23 17.15 -18.43
CA ARG A 499 -7.12 15.89 -19.18
C ARG A 499 -7.90 16.00 -20.48
N THR A 500 -7.38 15.39 -21.53
CA THR A 500 -8.10 15.22 -22.80
C THR A 500 -9.21 14.16 -22.71
N THR A 501 -9.17 13.30 -21.69
CA THR A 501 -10.19 12.27 -21.42
C THR A 501 -10.57 12.30 -19.93
N PRO A 502 -11.86 12.44 -19.58
CA PRO A 502 -12.34 12.34 -18.21
C PRO A 502 -11.98 10.99 -17.57
N LEU A 503 -11.85 10.97 -16.24
CA LEU A 503 -11.76 9.70 -15.51
C LEU A 503 -13.05 8.91 -15.71
N ASP A 504 -12.91 7.58 -15.82
CA ASP A 504 -14.04 6.67 -15.67
C ASP A 504 -14.70 6.95 -14.31
N ALA A 505 -16.04 6.99 -14.26
CA ALA A 505 -16.78 7.26 -13.03
C ALA A 505 -16.43 6.25 -11.91
N ASN A 506 -15.90 5.08 -12.29
CA ASN A 506 -15.47 4.01 -11.40
C ASN A 506 -13.94 3.91 -11.25
N ALA A 507 -13.19 4.93 -11.69
CA ALA A 507 -11.72 4.90 -11.61
C ALA A 507 -11.19 5.06 -10.19
N VAL A 508 -11.88 5.87 -9.36
CA VAL A 508 -11.46 6.26 -8.01
C VAL A 508 -12.17 5.44 -6.96
#